data_AF-A0A7Y2IT29-F1
#
_entry.id   AF-A0A7Y2IT29-F1
#
_cell.length_a   1.000
_cell.length_b   1.000
_cell.length_c   1.000
_cell.angle_alpha   90.00
_cell.angle_beta   90.00
_cell.angle_gamma   90.00
#
_symmetry.space_group_name_H-M   'P 1'
#
loop_
_entity.id
_entity.type
_entity.pdbx_description
1 polymer ?
#
loop_
_entity_poly.entity_id
_entity_poly.type
_entity_poly.pdbx_seq_one_letter_code
_entity_poly.pdbx_strand_id
1 'polypeptide(L)'
;MHPVVPIVSEGLAGAADVEKTGPMAAYLKTDMPFYGVQSADRKRILSAALKAHPITSRAEYRGVVTSLWALPHREEKYCAIGVATRYREYVSPGSMPLYKRMIVEGAWWDLVDWLASDAVGMVLLRHREQTAITMELWIDDRDMWLRRTAILSQLRHREQTDADMLFDFCLRRSHEKEFFIRKAIGWALREHA
;
A
#
# COMPACT_ATOMS: atom_id res chain seq x y z
N MET A 1 -1.53 2.43 -23.35
CA MET A 1 -1.80 2.75 -21.93
C MET A 1 -3.26 2.43 -21.65
N HIS A 2 -3.60 1.80 -20.53
CA HIS A 2 -4.98 1.40 -20.22
C HIS A 2 -5.86 2.64 -19.92
N PRO A 3 -7.13 2.74 -20.39
CA PRO A 3 -7.96 3.94 -20.29
C PRO A 3 -8.18 4.47 -18.86
N VAL A 4 -8.17 3.58 -17.87
CA VAL A 4 -8.29 3.98 -16.44
C VAL A 4 -7.27 5.03 -16.02
N VAL A 5 -6.03 4.96 -16.55
CA VAL A 5 -4.95 5.84 -16.11
C VAL A 5 -5.25 7.31 -16.45
N PRO A 6 -5.48 7.70 -17.72
CA PRO A 6 -5.84 9.08 -18.04
C PRO A 6 -7.17 9.51 -17.42
N ILE A 7 -8.20 8.64 -17.39
CA ILE A 7 -9.50 8.98 -16.78
C ILE A 7 -9.35 9.33 -15.30
N VAL A 8 -8.53 8.60 -14.56
CA VAL A 8 -8.27 8.88 -13.15
C VAL A 8 -7.49 10.19 -12.99
N SER A 9 -6.42 10.40 -13.78
CA SER A 9 -5.61 11.61 -13.68
C SER A 9 -6.42 12.87 -14.04
N GLU A 10 -7.20 12.82 -15.13
CA GLU A 10 -8.12 13.89 -15.55
C GLU A 10 -9.23 14.11 -14.52
N GLY A 11 -9.81 13.04 -13.97
CA GLY A 11 -10.82 13.14 -12.93
C GLY A 11 -10.31 13.77 -11.64
N LEU A 12 -9.06 13.47 -11.26
CA LEU A 12 -8.40 14.10 -10.12
C LEU A 12 -8.11 15.58 -10.40
N ALA A 13 -7.60 15.91 -11.58
CA ALA A 13 -7.35 17.29 -11.98
C ALA A 13 -8.64 18.13 -12.02
N GLY A 14 -9.74 17.57 -12.54
CA GLY A 14 -11.04 18.23 -12.58
C GLY A 14 -11.70 18.40 -11.20
N ALA A 15 -11.27 17.64 -10.21
CA ALA A 15 -11.73 17.73 -8.81
C ALA A 15 -10.71 18.46 -7.90
N ALA A 16 -9.66 19.06 -8.47
CA ALA A 16 -8.58 19.66 -7.72
C ALA A 16 -9.07 20.80 -6.81
N ASP A 17 -8.48 20.89 -5.63
CA ASP A 17 -8.77 21.89 -4.62
C ASP A 17 -7.44 22.44 -4.10
N VAL A 18 -6.99 23.53 -4.71
CA VAL A 18 -5.67 24.12 -4.46
C VAL A 18 -5.51 24.52 -2.99
N GLU A 19 -6.59 24.96 -2.32
CA GLU A 19 -6.55 25.37 -0.91
C GLU A 19 -6.18 24.20 0.02
N LYS A 20 -6.48 22.96 -0.38
CA LYS A 20 -6.15 21.75 0.39
C LYS A 20 -4.75 21.21 0.14
N THR A 21 -4.10 21.59 -0.98
CA THR A 21 -2.79 21.03 -1.37
C THR A 21 -1.71 21.29 -0.31
N GLY A 22 -1.56 22.54 0.13
CA GLY A 22 -0.57 22.94 1.14
C GLY A 22 -0.75 22.22 2.47
N PRO A 23 -1.96 22.23 3.08
CA PRO A 23 -2.23 21.47 4.29
C PRO A 23 -1.95 19.96 4.17
N MET A 24 -2.30 19.34 3.03
CA MET A 24 -2.07 17.90 2.81
C MET A 24 -0.58 17.57 2.70
N ALA A 25 0.18 18.36 1.94
CA ALA A 25 1.63 18.22 1.82
C ALA A 25 2.34 18.44 3.17
N ALA A 26 1.93 19.47 3.92
CA ALA A 26 2.48 19.77 5.24
C ALA A 26 2.25 18.64 6.26
N TYR A 27 1.05 18.05 6.27
CA TYR A 27 0.73 16.92 7.16
C TYR A 27 1.65 15.72 6.90
N LEU A 28 1.94 15.45 5.62
CA LEU A 28 2.79 14.32 5.20
C LEU A 28 4.27 14.69 5.12
N LYS A 29 4.65 15.96 5.37
CA LYS A 29 6.03 16.45 5.28
C LYS A 29 6.70 16.04 3.97
N THR A 30 6.01 16.24 2.85
CA THR A 30 6.45 15.80 1.52
C THR A 30 6.39 16.92 0.51
N ASP A 31 7.33 16.91 -0.44
CA ASP A 31 7.34 17.79 -1.60
C ASP A 31 6.58 17.20 -2.80
N MET A 32 6.01 16.01 -2.65
CA MET A 32 5.18 15.41 -3.70
C MET A 32 3.96 16.29 -3.95
N PRO A 33 3.63 16.64 -5.20
CA PRO A 33 2.49 17.49 -5.48
C PRO A 33 1.18 16.79 -5.13
N PHE A 34 0.18 17.59 -4.81
CA PHE A 34 -1.19 17.15 -4.56
C PHE A 34 -2.13 17.87 -5.49
N TYR A 35 -3.23 17.22 -5.84
CA TYR A 35 -4.40 17.88 -6.42
C TYR A 35 -5.28 18.54 -5.34
N GLY A 36 -5.17 18.10 -4.08
CA GLY A 36 -6.06 18.52 -2.99
C GLY A 36 -7.31 17.66 -2.86
N VAL A 37 -7.35 16.51 -3.52
CA VAL A 37 -8.54 15.66 -3.62
C VAL A 37 -8.64 14.73 -2.41
N GLN A 38 -9.73 14.85 -1.67
CA GLN A 38 -9.97 14.04 -0.48
C GLN A 38 -10.32 12.58 -0.82
N SER A 39 -10.24 11.71 0.20
CA SER A 39 -10.41 10.27 0.07
C SER A 39 -11.74 9.83 -0.57
N ALA A 40 -12.85 10.49 -0.23
CA ALA A 40 -14.17 10.15 -0.76
C ALA A 40 -14.25 10.37 -2.28
N ASP A 41 -13.83 11.55 -2.76
CA ASP A 41 -13.84 11.86 -4.18
C ASP A 41 -12.84 11.03 -4.96
N ARG A 42 -11.63 10.83 -4.42
CA ARG A 42 -10.63 9.95 -5.05
C ARG A 42 -11.18 8.54 -5.25
N LYS A 43 -11.84 7.95 -4.24
CA LYS A 43 -12.44 6.62 -4.33
C LYS A 43 -13.59 6.60 -5.35
N ARG A 44 -14.40 7.65 -5.41
CA ARG A 44 -15.49 7.81 -6.38
C ARG A 44 -14.96 7.85 -7.81
N ILE A 45 -13.95 8.69 -8.08
CA ILE A 45 -13.29 8.81 -9.39
C ILE A 45 -12.72 7.47 -9.83
N LEU A 46 -11.91 6.83 -8.97
CA LEU A 46 -11.32 5.53 -9.29
C LEU A 46 -12.40 4.46 -9.56
N SER A 47 -13.43 4.39 -8.72
CA SER A 47 -14.49 3.40 -8.89
C SER A 47 -15.28 3.61 -10.18
N ALA A 48 -15.52 4.86 -10.60
CA ALA A 48 -16.19 5.16 -11.86
C ALA A 48 -15.33 4.72 -13.05
N ALA A 49 -14.03 5.03 -13.03
CA ALA A 49 -13.09 4.63 -14.08
C ALA A 49 -13.00 3.11 -14.22
N LEU A 50 -12.87 2.38 -13.11
CA LEU A 50 -12.80 0.90 -13.11
C LEU A 50 -14.12 0.24 -13.50
N LYS A 51 -15.27 0.89 -13.26
CA LYS A 51 -16.58 0.39 -13.70
C LYS A 51 -16.76 0.53 -15.22
N ALA A 52 -16.32 1.65 -15.78
CA ALA A 52 -16.39 1.89 -17.22
C ALA A 52 -15.36 1.07 -18.01
N HIS A 53 -14.18 0.85 -17.42
CA HIS A 53 -13.06 0.14 -18.03
C HIS A 53 -12.49 -0.89 -17.05
N PRO A 54 -13.17 -2.05 -16.91
CA PRO A 54 -12.71 -3.10 -16.00
C PRO A 54 -11.38 -3.67 -16.47
N ILE A 55 -10.48 -3.91 -15.51
CA ILE A 55 -9.24 -4.65 -15.73
C ILE A 55 -9.59 -6.14 -15.82
N THR A 56 -9.21 -6.78 -16.92
CA THR A 56 -9.62 -8.16 -17.26
C THR A 56 -8.44 -9.14 -17.30
N SER A 57 -7.21 -8.65 -17.18
CA SER A 57 -6.02 -9.50 -17.15
C SER A 57 -4.98 -9.06 -16.13
N ARG A 58 -4.09 -9.99 -15.77
CA ARG A 58 -2.93 -9.72 -14.91
C ARG A 58 -1.97 -8.69 -15.53
N ALA A 59 -1.84 -8.69 -16.85
CA ALA A 59 -1.01 -7.72 -17.58
C ALA A 59 -1.59 -6.30 -17.46
N GLU A 60 -2.91 -6.16 -17.64
CA GLU A 60 -3.60 -4.89 -17.44
C GLU A 60 -3.54 -4.43 -15.98
N TYR A 61 -3.75 -5.33 -15.02
CA TYR A 61 -3.62 -5.02 -13.58
C TYR A 61 -2.26 -4.42 -13.27
N ARG A 62 -1.19 -5.12 -13.65
CA ARG A 62 0.18 -4.65 -13.44
C ARG A 62 0.41 -3.33 -14.20
N GLY A 63 -0.06 -3.23 -15.44
CA GLY A 63 0.07 -2.03 -16.26
C GLY A 63 -0.60 -0.81 -15.64
N VAL A 64 -1.83 -0.95 -15.12
CA VAL A 64 -2.56 0.15 -14.47
C VAL A 64 -1.91 0.55 -13.16
N VAL A 65 -1.59 -0.40 -12.28
CA VAL A 65 -0.95 -0.10 -10.98
C VAL A 65 0.37 0.63 -11.20
N THR A 66 1.24 0.11 -12.08
CA THR A 66 2.54 0.72 -12.36
C THR A 66 2.41 2.08 -13.03
N SER A 67 1.44 2.27 -13.94
CA SER A 67 1.25 3.54 -14.62
C SER A 67 0.75 4.62 -13.67
N LEU A 68 -0.26 4.33 -12.85
CA LEU A 68 -0.74 5.26 -11.82
C LEU A 68 0.35 5.56 -10.79
N TRP A 69 1.12 4.54 -10.39
CA TRP A 69 2.24 4.70 -9.47
C TRP A 69 3.39 5.52 -10.05
N ALA A 70 3.50 5.69 -11.37
CA ALA A 70 4.54 6.51 -11.98
C ALA A 70 4.17 8.00 -12.06
N LEU A 71 2.89 8.35 -11.93
CA LEU A 71 2.41 9.72 -12.04
C LEU A 71 2.84 10.58 -10.81
N PRO A 72 2.99 11.90 -10.94
CA PRO A 72 3.73 12.70 -9.96
C PRO A 72 2.95 13.00 -8.67
N HIS A 73 1.62 12.98 -8.67
CA HIS A 73 0.82 13.43 -7.53
C HIS A 73 0.58 12.31 -6.50
N ARG A 74 0.46 12.70 -5.23
CA ARG A 74 0.23 11.73 -4.14
C ARG A 74 -1.08 10.98 -4.30
N GLU A 75 -2.14 11.64 -4.76
CA GLU A 75 -3.44 11.02 -4.95
C GLU A 75 -3.44 9.91 -6.01
N GLU A 76 -2.55 10.00 -7.00
CA GLU A 76 -2.37 8.98 -8.03
C GLU A 76 -1.75 7.71 -7.44
N LYS A 77 -0.81 7.85 -6.48
CA LYS A 77 -0.27 6.72 -5.71
C LYS A 77 -1.36 6.03 -4.89
N TYR A 78 -2.23 6.79 -4.23
CA TYR A 78 -3.37 6.23 -3.52
C TYR A 78 -4.34 5.49 -4.47
N CYS A 79 -4.55 6.01 -5.68
CA CYS A 79 -5.33 5.30 -6.70
C CYS A 79 -4.66 4.01 -7.14
N ALA A 80 -3.34 4.00 -7.34
CA ALA A 80 -2.57 2.80 -7.65
C ALA A 80 -2.71 1.73 -6.56
N ILE A 81 -2.62 2.10 -5.28
CA ILE A 81 -2.87 1.19 -4.14
C ILE A 81 -4.33 0.69 -4.14
N GLY A 82 -5.28 1.58 -4.46
CA GLY A 82 -6.68 1.22 -4.64
C GLY A 82 -6.87 0.12 -5.69
N VAL A 83 -6.23 0.24 -6.85
CA VAL A 83 -6.24 -0.82 -7.87
C VAL A 83 -5.52 -2.07 -7.36
N ALA A 84 -4.35 -1.91 -6.73
CA ALA A 84 -3.52 -3.01 -6.25
C ALA A 84 -4.26 -3.95 -5.29
N THR A 85 -5.19 -3.42 -4.50
CA THR A 85 -5.96 -4.14 -3.47
C THR A 85 -7.36 -4.58 -3.94
N ARG A 86 -7.88 -4.00 -5.02
CA ARG A 86 -9.27 -4.22 -5.50
C ARG A 86 -9.47 -5.54 -6.24
N TYR A 87 -8.46 -5.97 -7.01
CA TYR A 87 -8.53 -7.14 -7.90
C TYR A 87 -7.92 -8.38 -7.24
N ARG A 88 -8.74 -9.02 -6.40
CA ARG A 88 -8.32 -10.10 -5.51
C ARG A 88 -7.68 -11.29 -6.23
N GLU A 89 -8.06 -11.57 -7.47
CA GLU A 89 -7.48 -12.64 -8.30
C GLU A 89 -6.02 -12.36 -8.73
N TYR A 90 -5.60 -11.08 -8.74
CA TYR A 90 -4.23 -10.69 -9.08
C TYR A 90 -3.36 -10.44 -7.86
N VAL A 91 -3.95 -10.29 -6.67
CA VAL A 91 -3.24 -10.23 -5.38
C VAL A 91 -2.75 -11.64 -5.01
N SER A 92 -1.51 -11.94 -5.40
CA SER A 92 -0.92 -13.28 -5.37
C SER A 92 0.60 -13.18 -5.20
N PRO A 93 1.32 -14.30 -4.93
CA PRO A 93 2.77 -14.29 -4.73
C PRO A 93 3.54 -13.63 -5.89
N GLY A 94 3.08 -13.82 -7.14
CA GLY A 94 3.68 -13.19 -8.31
C GLY A 94 3.60 -11.65 -8.34
N SER A 95 2.80 -11.03 -7.47
CA SER A 95 2.67 -9.57 -7.34
C SER A 95 3.59 -8.99 -6.27
N MET A 96 4.24 -9.83 -5.46
CA MET A 96 5.16 -9.38 -4.40
C MET A 96 6.32 -8.49 -4.90
N PRO A 97 6.94 -8.74 -6.08
CA PRO A 97 7.97 -7.84 -6.60
C PRO A 97 7.44 -6.42 -6.90
N LEU A 98 6.19 -6.31 -7.36
CA LEU A 98 5.55 -5.01 -7.59
C LEU A 98 5.30 -4.30 -6.25
N TYR A 99 4.77 -5.00 -5.25
CA TYR A 99 4.51 -4.41 -3.94
C TYR A 99 5.81 -4.00 -3.24
N LYS A 100 6.88 -4.81 -3.32
CA LYS A 100 8.21 -4.45 -2.82
C LYS A 100 8.67 -3.12 -3.40
N ARG A 101 8.57 -2.97 -4.73
CA ARG A 101 8.93 -1.74 -5.44
C ARG A 101 8.13 -0.55 -4.92
N MET A 102 6.80 -0.68 -4.80
CA MET A 102 5.94 0.39 -4.31
C MET A 102 6.23 0.76 -2.84
N ILE A 103 6.56 -0.22 -1.99
CA ILE A 103 6.92 0.02 -0.59
C ILE A 103 8.21 0.84 -0.50
N VAL A 104 9.25 0.42 -1.23
CA VAL A 104 10.57 1.08 -1.23
C VAL A 104 10.51 2.46 -1.89
N GLU A 105 9.83 2.61 -3.02
CA GLU A 105 9.71 3.91 -3.72
C GLU A 105 8.76 4.88 -2.98
N GLY A 106 7.72 4.36 -2.33
CA GLY A 106 6.71 5.16 -1.64
C GLY A 106 7.19 5.69 -0.29
N ALA A 107 8.01 4.90 0.41
CA ALA A 107 8.81 5.22 1.59
C ALA A 107 8.16 6.20 2.60
N TRP A 108 6.86 6.03 2.85
CA TRP A 108 6.12 6.81 3.84
C TRP A 108 4.88 6.05 4.29
N TRP A 109 4.46 6.27 5.53
CA TRP A 109 3.46 5.46 6.22
C TRP A 109 2.08 5.45 5.54
N ASP A 110 1.66 6.58 4.96
CA ASP A 110 0.36 6.73 4.27
C ASP A 110 0.26 5.87 2.99
N LEU A 111 1.39 5.47 2.40
CA LEU A 111 1.43 4.56 1.25
C LEU A 111 1.75 3.13 1.69
N VAL A 112 2.76 2.97 2.55
CA VAL A 112 3.27 1.67 2.98
C VAL A 112 2.26 0.91 3.81
N ASP A 113 1.51 1.56 4.71
CA ASP A 113 0.63 0.85 5.64
C ASP A 113 -0.54 0.14 4.94
N TRP A 114 -1.07 0.75 3.88
CA TRP A 114 -2.12 0.12 3.05
C TRP A 114 -1.54 -1.01 2.19
N LEU A 115 -0.34 -0.84 1.63
CA LEU A 115 0.33 -1.94 0.93
C LEU A 115 0.62 -3.11 1.86
N ALA A 116 1.06 -2.83 3.08
CA ALA A 116 1.38 -3.83 4.08
C ALA A 116 0.15 -4.62 4.53
N SER A 117 -0.88 -3.92 5.01
CA SER A 117 -2.04 -4.55 5.63
C SER A 117 -3.08 -5.09 4.63
N ASP A 118 -3.22 -4.48 3.45
CA ASP A 118 -4.22 -4.87 2.46
C ASP A 118 -3.64 -5.69 1.31
N ALA A 119 -2.53 -5.27 0.68
CA ALA A 119 -1.98 -5.99 -0.48
C ALA A 119 -1.12 -7.19 -0.06
N VAL A 120 0.02 -6.91 0.60
CA VAL A 120 0.95 -7.93 1.10
C VAL A 120 0.25 -8.83 2.11
N GLY A 121 -0.53 -8.24 3.03
CA GLY A 121 -1.28 -8.99 4.01
C GLY A 121 -2.27 -9.98 3.40
N MET A 122 -2.94 -9.62 2.30
CA MET A 122 -3.85 -10.54 1.61
C MET A 122 -3.10 -11.66 0.88
N VAL A 123 -1.91 -11.37 0.33
CA VAL A 123 -1.04 -12.42 -0.24
C VAL A 123 -0.62 -13.40 0.84
N LEU A 124 -0.13 -12.90 1.98
CA LEU A 124 0.31 -13.73 3.11
C LEU A 124 -0.83 -14.58 3.66
N LEU A 125 -2.02 -14.00 3.82
CA LEU A 125 -3.20 -14.70 4.33
C LEU A 125 -3.58 -15.90 3.45
N ARG A 126 -3.53 -15.75 2.12
CA ARG A 126 -3.98 -16.78 1.16
C ARG A 126 -2.90 -17.76 0.74
N HIS A 127 -1.63 -17.38 0.87
CA HIS A 127 -0.49 -18.11 0.32
C HIS A 127 0.66 -18.17 1.33
N ARG A 128 0.35 -18.40 2.61
CA ARG A 128 1.30 -18.36 3.73
C ARG A 128 2.54 -19.22 3.47
N GLU A 129 2.36 -20.46 3.04
CA GLU A 129 3.46 -21.39 2.72
C GLU A 129 4.48 -20.84 1.71
N GLN A 130 4.02 -20.05 0.72
CA GLN A 130 4.88 -19.51 -0.33
C GLN A 130 5.49 -18.15 0.02
N THR A 131 4.87 -17.41 0.95
CA THR A 131 5.15 -15.98 1.14
C THR A 131 5.67 -15.63 2.52
N ALA A 132 5.55 -16.52 3.51
CA ALA A 132 6.16 -16.36 4.84
C ALA A 132 7.67 -16.09 4.74
N ILE A 133 8.39 -16.80 3.87
CA ILE A 133 9.83 -16.58 3.63
C ILE A 133 10.14 -15.15 3.17
N THR A 134 9.21 -14.50 2.45
CA THR A 134 9.41 -13.10 2.05
C THR A 134 9.31 -12.16 3.25
N MET A 135 8.41 -12.45 4.20
CA MET A 135 8.32 -11.66 5.44
C MET A 135 9.53 -11.87 6.34
N GLU A 136 10.03 -13.11 6.43
CA GLU A 136 11.29 -13.45 7.12
C GLU A 136 12.50 -12.70 6.55
N LEU A 137 12.56 -12.54 5.22
CA LEU A 137 13.59 -11.73 4.59
C LEU A 137 13.37 -10.23 4.85
N TRP A 138 12.13 -9.76 4.81
CA TRP A 138 11.83 -8.33 4.95
C TRP A 138 11.99 -7.80 6.37
N ILE A 139 11.77 -8.61 7.41
CA ILE A 139 11.95 -8.18 8.80
C ILE A 139 13.41 -7.88 9.13
N ASP A 140 14.36 -8.44 8.37
CA ASP A 140 15.81 -8.18 8.49
C ASP A 140 16.37 -7.31 7.35
N ASP A 141 15.53 -6.80 6.44
CA ASP A 141 15.98 -5.95 5.34
C ASP A 141 16.53 -4.61 5.87
N ARG A 142 17.44 -3.99 5.11
CA ARG A 142 18.06 -2.71 5.44
C ARG A 142 17.04 -1.57 5.34
N ASP A 143 16.07 -1.70 4.43
CA ASP A 143 14.99 -0.74 4.26
C ASP A 143 13.94 -0.88 5.39
N MET A 144 13.75 0.20 6.16
CA MET A 144 12.82 0.20 7.28
C MET A 144 11.35 0.01 6.87
N TRP A 145 10.97 0.37 5.64
CA TRP A 145 9.60 0.24 5.17
C TRP A 145 9.26 -1.22 4.84
N LEU A 146 10.25 -2.02 4.43
CA LEU A 146 10.10 -3.47 4.31
C LEU A 146 9.97 -4.13 5.67
N ARG A 147 10.80 -3.74 6.66
CA ARG A 147 10.66 -4.21 8.05
C ARG A 147 9.30 -3.85 8.65
N ARG A 148 8.87 -2.59 8.47
CA ARG A 148 7.53 -2.11 8.85
C ARG A 148 6.44 -2.94 8.18
N THR A 149 6.59 -3.24 6.91
CA THR A 149 5.63 -4.07 6.17
C THR A 149 5.54 -5.48 6.75
N ALA A 150 6.67 -6.12 7.06
CA ALA A 150 6.67 -7.45 7.67
C ALA A 150 5.87 -7.46 8.99
N ILE A 151 6.10 -6.47 9.86
CA ILE A 151 5.38 -6.32 11.14
C ILE A 151 3.87 -6.10 10.92
N LEU A 152 3.48 -5.29 9.94
CA LEU A 152 2.07 -4.91 9.72
C LEU A 152 1.30 -5.83 8.76
N SER A 153 1.98 -6.81 8.16
CA SER A 153 1.39 -7.70 7.15
C SER A 153 0.21 -8.52 7.67
N GLN A 154 0.14 -8.78 8.99
CA GLN A 154 -0.92 -9.56 9.61
C GLN A 154 -2.03 -8.72 10.25
N LEU A 155 -1.99 -7.37 10.17
CA LEU A 155 -2.94 -6.48 10.85
C LEU A 155 -4.42 -6.83 10.65
N ARG A 156 -4.80 -7.35 9.47
CA ARG A 156 -6.21 -7.65 9.14
C ARG A 156 -6.56 -9.14 9.20
N HIS A 157 -5.66 -9.99 9.70
CA HIS A 157 -5.83 -11.46 9.68
C HIS A 157 -6.78 -11.97 10.76
N ARG A 158 -6.98 -11.22 11.86
CA ARG A 158 -7.86 -11.60 12.98
C ARG A 158 -7.49 -12.99 13.52
N GLU A 159 -8.44 -13.91 13.58
CA GLU A 159 -8.25 -15.31 14.03
C GLU A 159 -7.24 -16.10 13.17
N GLN A 160 -6.92 -15.64 11.96
CA GLN A 160 -5.92 -16.28 11.09
C GLN A 160 -4.49 -15.72 11.27
N THR A 161 -4.30 -14.85 12.25
CA THR A 161 -2.98 -14.30 12.60
C THR A 161 -2.09 -15.43 13.12
N ASP A 162 -0.88 -15.51 12.58
CA ASP A 162 0.18 -16.35 13.13
C ASP A 162 0.89 -15.54 14.22
N ALA A 163 0.49 -15.84 15.45
CA ALA A 163 0.95 -15.14 16.64
C ALA A 163 2.46 -15.35 16.85
N ASP A 164 2.98 -16.54 16.57
CA ASP A 164 4.40 -16.85 16.74
C ASP A 164 5.26 -15.97 15.81
N MET A 165 4.90 -15.90 14.52
CA MET A 165 5.56 -15.01 13.56
C MET A 165 5.44 -13.53 13.98
N LEU A 166 4.25 -13.10 14.42
CA LEU A 166 4.03 -11.72 14.86
C LEU A 166 4.92 -11.36 16.05
N PHE A 167 4.96 -12.21 17.08
CA PHE A 167 5.74 -11.96 18.28
C PHE A 167 7.24 -12.05 18.02
N ASP A 168 7.70 -13.01 17.20
CA ASP A 168 9.10 -13.10 16.77
C ASP A 168 9.55 -11.79 16.07
N PHE A 169 8.78 -11.32 15.09
CA PHE A 169 9.12 -10.09 14.36
C PHE A 169 9.15 -8.87 15.28
N CYS A 170 8.18 -8.75 16.19
CA CYS A 170 8.17 -7.69 17.20
C CYS A 170 9.42 -7.76 18.11
N LEU A 171 9.80 -8.95 18.55
CA LEU A 171 10.94 -9.15 19.43
C LEU A 171 12.26 -8.84 18.72
N ARG A 172 12.47 -9.34 17.50
CA ARG A 172 13.66 -9.06 16.68
C ARG A 172 13.87 -7.57 16.45
N ARG A 173 12.79 -6.80 16.33
CA ARG A 173 12.82 -5.36 16.06
C ARG A 173 12.64 -4.48 17.30
N SER A 174 12.49 -5.07 18.48
CA SER A 174 12.26 -4.35 19.74
C SER A 174 13.35 -3.34 20.10
N HIS A 175 14.58 -3.58 19.65
CA HIS A 175 15.74 -2.71 19.86
C HIS A 175 15.74 -1.45 18.98
N GLU A 176 14.93 -1.42 17.91
CA GLU A 176 14.95 -0.31 16.96
C GLU A 176 14.38 0.98 17.58
N LYS A 177 15.15 2.07 17.43
CA LYS A 177 14.76 3.40 17.91
C LYS A 177 14.01 4.24 16.86
N GLU A 178 13.84 3.71 15.66
CA GLU A 178 13.09 4.37 14.60
C GLU A 178 11.62 4.54 15.00
N PHE A 179 11.08 5.75 14.85
CA PHE A 179 9.74 6.10 15.28
C PHE A 179 8.69 5.21 14.59
N PHE A 180 8.80 5.04 13.27
CA PHE A 180 7.83 4.26 12.51
C PHE A 180 7.89 2.76 12.87
N ILE A 181 9.06 2.19 13.15
CA ILE A 181 9.15 0.78 13.55
C ILE A 181 8.50 0.56 14.93
N ARG A 182 8.81 1.40 15.92
CA ARG A 182 8.17 1.30 17.25
C ARG A 182 6.65 1.44 17.18
N LYS A 183 6.15 2.36 16.34
CA LYS A 183 4.70 2.52 16.11
C LYS A 183 4.09 1.29 15.45
N ALA A 184 4.81 0.64 14.53
CA ALA A 184 4.32 -0.58 13.90
C ALA A 184 4.20 -1.73 14.90
N ILE A 185 5.22 -1.96 15.74
CA ILE A 185 5.17 -2.99 16.79
C ILE A 185 3.97 -2.76 17.71
N GLY A 186 3.82 -1.55 18.26
CA GLY A 186 2.71 -1.24 19.16
C GLY A 186 1.34 -1.37 18.49
N TRP A 187 1.22 -1.05 17.21
CA TRP A 187 -0.03 -1.22 16.47
C TRP A 187 -0.33 -2.71 16.23
N ALA A 188 0.63 -3.49 15.75
CA ALA A 188 0.42 -4.91 15.46
C ALA A 188 0.04 -5.69 16.72
N LEU A 189 0.71 -5.42 17.86
CA LEU A 189 0.36 -6.04 19.15
C LEU A 189 -1.02 -5.61 19.65
N ARG A 190 -1.39 -4.33 19.51
CA ARG A 190 -2.72 -3.84 19.91
C ARG A 190 -3.84 -4.44 19.06
N GLU A 191 -3.61 -4.62 17.76
CA GLU A 191 -4.62 -5.18 16.85
C GLU A 191 -4.84 -6.68 17.08
N HIS A 192 -3.81 -7.38 17.58
CA HIS A 192 -3.89 -8.79 17.92
C HIS A 192 -4.56 -9.06 19.27
N ALA A 193 -4.44 -8.14 20.23
CA ALA A 193 -4.99 -8.23 21.58
C ALA A 193 -6.53 -8.12 21.60
#